data_AF-A0A6G3X2D8-F1
#
_entry.id   AF-A0A6G3X2D8-F1
#
_cell.length_a   1.000
_cell.length_b   1.000
_cell.length_c   1.000
_cell.angle_alpha   90.00
_cell.angle_beta   90.00
_cell.angle_gamma   90.00
#
_symmetry.space_group_name_H-M   'P 1'
#
loop_
_entity.id
_entity.type
_entity.pdbx_description
1 polymer ?
#
loop_
_entity_poly.entity_id
_entity_poly.type
_entity_poly.pdbx_seq_one_letter_code
_entity_poly.pdbx_strand_id
1 'polypeptide(L)' 'GVGTGRAALEPDTIDISPRDIKITGWSFGPGEEWASTTHKNKKPRPTQNITVNMTDPASPVVYVVSAATP' A
#
# COMPACT_ATOMS: atom_id res chain seq x y z
N GLY A 1 10.54 -11.75 4.17
CA GLY A 1 9.52 -11.45 3.15
C GLY A 1 8.23 -11.12 3.84
N VAL A 2 7.37 -10.31 3.22
CA VAL A 2 6.11 -9.82 3.84
C VAL A 2 5.12 -10.96 4.09
N GLY A 3 5.17 -12.06 3.33
CA GLY A 3 4.40 -13.28 3.63
C GLY A 3 2.88 -13.10 3.63
N THR A 4 2.37 -11.95 3.17
CA THR A 4 0.94 -11.66 3.06
C THR A 4 0.49 -11.90 1.63
N GLY A 5 -0.62 -12.63 1.48
CA GLY A 5 -1.30 -12.82 0.19
C GLY A 5 -2.43 -11.80 0.00
N ARG A 6 -3.13 -11.89 -1.13
CA ARG A 6 -4.32 -11.06 -1.45
C ARG A 6 -5.35 -10.99 -0.32
N ALA A 7 -5.49 -12.04 0.50
CA ALA A 7 -6.44 -12.09 1.61
C ALA A 7 -6.18 -11.08 2.73
N ALA A 8 -4.99 -10.48 2.78
CA ALA A 8 -4.67 -9.42 3.76
C ALA A 8 -4.97 -8.00 3.25
N LEU A 9 -5.43 -7.87 1.98
CA LEU A 9 -5.80 -6.59 1.40
C LEU A 9 -7.23 -6.22 1.80
N GLU A 10 -7.37 -5.04 2.38
CA GLU A 10 -8.65 -4.40 2.63
C GLU A 10 -9.09 -3.69 1.34
N PRO A 11 -10.27 -4.00 0.78
CA PRO A 11 -10.78 -3.36 -0.43
C PRO A 11 -11.22 -1.92 -0.15
N ASP A 12 -11.19 -1.08 -1.18
CA ASP A 12 -11.61 0.33 -1.17
C ASP A 12 -10.84 1.21 -0.18
N THR A 13 -9.60 0.81 0.17
CA THR A 13 -8.73 1.57 1.08
C THR A 13 -7.40 1.95 0.44
N ILE A 14 -6.85 3.07 0.92
CA ILE A 14 -5.50 3.56 0.61
C ILE A 14 -4.81 3.86 1.95
N ASP A 15 -3.92 2.95 2.37
CA ASP A 15 -3.22 3.06 3.67
C ASP A 15 -1.96 3.94 3.61
N ILE A 16 -1.46 4.25 2.42
CA ILE A 16 -0.27 5.10 2.26
C ILE A 16 -0.61 6.50 2.76
N SER A 17 0.22 7.02 3.67
CA SER A 17 -0.07 8.29 4.35
C SER A 17 -0.08 9.48 3.37
N PRO A 18 -0.87 10.54 3.63
CA PRO A 18 -0.87 11.75 2.78
C PRO A 18 0.52 12.40 2.64
N ARG A 19 1.37 12.26 3.67
CA ARG A 19 2.76 12.72 3.62
C ARG A 19 3.55 11.96 2.56
N ASP A 20 3.44 10.64 2.56
CA ASP A 20 4.20 9.79 1.62
C ASP A 20 3.68 9.96 0.20
N ILE A 21 2.35 10.09 0.02
CA ILE A 21 1.73 10.46 -1.27
C ILE A 21 2.33 11.76 -1.79
N LYS A 22 2.47 12.78 -0.95
CA LYS A 22 3.08 14.06 -1.33
C LYS A 22 4.56 13.93 -1.70
N ILE A 23 5.30 13.05 -1.00
CA ILE A 23 6.74 12.84 -1.26
C ILE A 23 6.94 12.07 -2.58
N THR A 24 6.13 11.04 -2.83
CA THR A 24 6.23 10.22 -4.06
C THR A 24 5.63 10.90 -5.27
N GLY A 25 4.68 11.82 -5.07
CA GLY A 25 3.90 12.44 -6.15
C GLY A 25 2.86 11.49 -6.76
N TRP A 26 2.55 10.37 -6.09
CA TRP A 26 1.51 9.45 -6.56
C TRP A 26 0.12 10.06 -6.43
N SER A 27 -0.79 9.66 -7.31
CA SER A 27 -2.19 10.07 -7.28
C SER A 27 -3.05 8.82 -7.26
N PHE A 28 -3.86 8.68 -6.22
CA PHE A 28 -4.84 7.61 -6.07
C PHE A 28 -6.23 8.22 -6.25
N GLY A 29 -6.87 7.93 -7.38
CA GLY A 29 -8.09 8.60 -7.83
C GLY A 29 -9.32 7.68 -7.86
N PRO A 30 -10.52 8.25 -8.03
CA PRO A 30 -11.73 7.49 -8.25
C PRO A 30 -11.69 6.76 -9.60
N GLY A 31 -12.44 5.66 -9.72
CA GLY A 31 -12.53 4.87 -10.95
C GLY A 31 -11.54 3.72 -11.07
N GLU A 32 -10.73 3.49 -10.02
CA GLU A 32 -9.80 2.37 -9.91
C GLU A 32 -10.18 1.51 -8.68
N GLU A 33 -9.97 0.21 -8.79
CA GLU A 33 -10.20 -0.74 -7.70
C GLU A 33 -8.96 -0.81 -6.81
N TRP A 34 -9.00 -0.12 -5.68
CA TRP A 34 -7.90 -0.09 -4.72
C TRP A 34 -8.06 -1.13 -3.64
N ALA A 35 -6.95 -1.74 -3.23
CA ALA A 35 -6.92 -2.53 -2.01
C ALA A 35 -5.58 -2.35 -1.28
N SER A 36 -5.61 -2.20 0.04
CA SER A 36 -4.40 -1.89 0.82
C SER A 36 -4.18 -2.80 2.00
N THR A 37 -2.94 -2.87 2.47
CA THR A 37 -2.61 -3.52 3.74
C THR A 37 -1.42 -2.83 4.40
N THR A 38 -1.43 -2.84 5.72
CA THR A 38 -0.33 -2.33 6.54
C THR A 38 0.40 -3.48 7.23
N HIS A 39 1.62 -3.76 6.79
CA HIS A 39 2.50 -4.73 7.45
C HIS A 39 3.30 -4.04 8.55
N LYS A 40 2.85 -4.21 9.79
CA LYS A 40 3.53 -3.69 10.99
C LYS A 40 4.70 -4.60 11.36
N ASN A 41 5.89 -4.03 11.39
CA ASN A 41 7.08 -4.71 11.88
C ASN A 41 7.40 -4.33 13.33
N LYS A 42 8.05 -5.24 14.07
CA LYS A 42 8.65 -4.90 15.37
C LYS A 42 9.84 -3.96 15.15
N LYS A 43 9.93 -2.91 15.96
CA LYS A 43 11.08 -1.99 15.97
C LYS A 43 12.40 -2.77 16.07
N PRO A 44 13.46 -2.35 15.36
CA PRO A 44 13.59 -1.11 14.59
C PRO A 44 13.15 -1.20 13.13
N ARG A 45 12.53 -2.31 12.70
CA ARG A 45 12.15 -2.48 11.30
C ARG A 45 11.00 -1.53 10.93
N PRO A 46 11.05 -0.88 9.76
CA PRO A 46 10.03 0.06 9.32
C PRO A 46 8.68 -0.63 9.08
N THR A 47 7.60 0.10 9.32
CA THR A 47 6.26 -0.30 8.86
C THR A 47 6.21 -0.20 7.34
N GLN A 48 5.47 -1.12 6.71
CA GLN A 48 5.25 -1.11 5.27
C GLN A 48 3.77 -0.90 4.98
N ASN A 49 3.46 0.10 4.18
CA ASN A 49 2.13 0.32 3.61
C ASN A 49 2.15 -0.15 2.16
N ILE A 50 1.20 -1.00 1.82
CA ILE A 50 1.08 -1.61 0.49
C ILE A 50 -0.29 -1.25 -0.05
N THR A 51 -0.35 -0.67 -1.24
CA THR A 51 -1.59 -0.37 -1.96
C THR A 51 -1.51 -1.01 -3.33
N VAL A 52 -2.58 -1.66 -3.77
CA VAL A 52 -2.64 -2.38 -5.03
C VAL A 52 -3.80 -1.83 -5.85
N ASN A 53 -3.53 -1.54 -7.12
CA ASN A 53 -4.56 -1.34 -8.12
C ASN A 53 -4.94 -2.71 -8.71
N MET A 54 -6.21 -3.09 -8.57
CA MET A 54 -6.81 -4.34 -9.06
C MET A 54 -7.76 -4.13 -10.25
N THR A 55 -7.86 -2.91 -10.79
CA THR A 55 -8.77 -2.55 -11.90
C THR A 55 -8.59 -3.45 -13.12
N ASP A 56 -7.34 -3.80 -13.43
CA ASP A 56 -7.03 -4.93 -14.32
C ASP A 56 -6.54 -6.12 -13.48
N PRO A 57 -7.39 -7.14 -13.22
CA PRO A 57 -7.00 -8.29 -12.42
C PRO A 57 -5.91 -9.14 -13.10
N ALA A 58 -5.72 -9.02 -14.43
CA ALA A 58 -4.64 -9.69 -15.14
C ALA A 58 -3.28 -8.98 -14.99
N SER A 59 -3.29 -7.68 -14.67
CA SER A 59 -2.08 -6.84 -14.56
C SER A 59 -2.12 -5.92 -13.34
N PRO A 60 -2.15 -6.47 -12.10
CA PRO A 60 -2.23 -5.62 -10.91
C PRO A 60 -0.95 -4.79 -10.72
N VAL A 61 -1.12 -3.51 -10.37
CA VAL A 61 -0.01 -2.60 -10.06
C VAL A 61 0.13 -2.45 -8.55
N VAL A 62 1.32 -2.70 -8.01
CA VAL A 62 1.58 -2.69 -6.56
C VAL A 62 2.47 -1.51 -6.18
N TYR A 63 1.99 -0.70 -5.24
CA TYR A 63 2.68 0.43 -4.64
C TYR A 63 3.09 0.08 -3.21
N VAL A 64 4.38 0.23 -2.89
CA VAL A 64 4.89 -0.08 -1.55
C VAL A 64 5.67 1.12 -1.01
N VAL A 65 5.28 1.57 0.18
CA VAL A 65 6.05 2.54 0.97
C VAL A 65 6.58 1.83 2.22
N SER A 66 7.88 1.98 2.49
CA SER A 66 8.49 1.55 3.74
C SER A 66 9.05 2.78 4.45
N ALA A 67 8.41 3.15 5.56
CA ALA A 67 8.79 4.32 6.33
C ALA A 67 9.37 3.89 7.68
N ALA A 68 10.63 4.27 7.92
CA ALA A 68 11.19 4.23 9.26
C ALA A 68 10.77 5.51 9.99
N THR A 69 10.16 5.39 11.16
CA THR A 69 9.96 6.55 12.03
C THR A 69 11.34 6.99 12.53
N PRO A 70 11.75 8.26 12.31
CA PRO A 70 13.03 8.78 12.84
C PRO A 70 13.14 8.65 14.36
#